data_AF-A0A9N9B3F7-F1
#
_entry.id   AF-A0A9N9B3F7-F1
#
_cell.length_a   1.000
_cell.length_b   1.000
_cell.length_c   1.000
_cell.angle_alpha   90.00
_cell.angle_beta   90.00
_cell.angle_gamma   90.00
#
_symmetry.space_group_name_H-M   'P 1'
#
loop_
_entity.id
_entity.type
_entity.pdbx_description
1 polymer ?
#
loop_
_entity_poly.entity_id
_entity_poly.type
_entity_poly.pdbx_seq_one_letter_code
_entity_poly.pdbx_strand_id
1 'polypeptide(L)'
;VPNDSQIYHITCKLFESNLCNAPPLNNSHVFNFQPGDEKIYKIIAEMVPHSLIVQFLNRTMHGIEFSKQQPQEYLSFSHEQKLNLETHLKKFLFDYLTSKQNNLIGGVQPQIKYLNKL
;
A
#
# COMPACT_ATOMS: atom_id res chain seq x y z
N VAL A 1 3.25 -0.71 10.84
CA VAL A 1 3.18 -1.28 12.22
C VAL A 1 3.80 -0.27 13.15
N PRO A 2 3.38 -0.10 14.42
CA PRO A 2 4.25 0.59 15.37
C PRO A 2 5.67 0.02 15.27
N ASN A 3 6.65 0.89 15.06
CA ASN A 3 8.09 0.58 14.87
C ASN A 3 8.50 -0.12 13.57
N ASP A 4 7.68 -0.12 12.51
CA ASP A 4 8.13 -0.55 11.18
C ASP A 4 8.50 0.68 10.33
N SER A 5 9.80 0.86 10.07
CA SER A 5 10.34 1.98 9.27
C SER A 5 10.23 1.75 7.76
N GLN A 6 9.68 0.60 7.33
CA GLN A 6 9.49 0.30 5.93
C GLN A 6 8.32 1.09 5.33
N ILE A 7 8.55 1.62 4.13
CA ILE A 7 7.51 2.28 3.34
C ILE A 7 6.89 1.25 2.40
N TYR A 8 5.56 1.27 2.34
CA TYR A 8 4.77 0.35 1.52
C TYR A 8 3.94 1.13 0.50
N HIS A 9 3.94 0.65 -0.74
CA HIS A 9 2.96 1.02 -1.75
C HIS A 9 1.79 0.03 -1.69
N ILE A 10 0.59 0.52 -1.38
CA ILE A 10 -0.61 -0.32 -1.20
C ILE A 10 -1.56 -0.10 -2.37
N THR A 11 -1.88 -1.18 -3.08
CA THR A 11 -2.90 -1.23 -4.12
C THR A 11 -4.08 -2.07 -3.64
N CYS A 12 -5.28 -1.51 -3.69
CA CYS A 12 -6.54 -2.19 -3.39
C CYS A 12 -7.40 -2.23 -4.64
N LYS A 13 -7.78 -3.44 -5.09
CA LYS A 13 -8.64 -3.63 -6.27
C LYS A 13 -9.79 -4.56 -5.94
N LEU A 14 -10.98 -4.28 -6.47
CA LEU A 14 -12.08 -5.23 -6.42
C LEU A 14 -11.66 -6.48 -7.21
N PHE A 15 -11.92 -7.66 -6.64
CA PHE A 15 -11.61 -8.93 -7.28
C PHE A 15 -12.62 -9.17 -8.41
N GLU A 16 -12.33 -8.62 -9.58
CA GLU A 16 -12.96 -8.98 -10.83
C GLU A 16 -12.12 -10.10 -11.45
N SER A 17 -12.76 -11.17 -11.90
CA SER A 17 -12.16 -12.45 -12.33
C SER A 17 -11.05 -12.37 -13.40
N ASN A 18 -10.77 -11.18 -13.93
CA ASN A 18 -9.94 -10.96 -15.12
C ASN A 18 -8.59 -10.26 -14.84
N LEU A 19 -8.19 -10.08 -13.58
CA LEU A 19 -6.94 -9.36 -13.31
C LEU A 19 -5.69 -10.28 -13.37
N CYS A 20 -4.86 -10.01 -14.37
CA CYS A 20 -3.56 -10.62 -14.65
C CYS A 20 -2.80 -11.04 -13.38
N ASN A 21 -2.58 -12.35 -13.25
CA ASN A 21 -1.76 -12.96 -12.20
C ASN A 21 -0.27 -12.79 -12.55
N ALA A 22 0.23 -11.56 -12.59
CA ALA A 22 1.67 -11.37 -12.54
C ALA A 22 2.16 -11.99 -11.21
N PRO A 23 3.19 -12.86 -11.23
CA PRO A 23 3.71 -13.45 -10.01
C PRO A 23 4.17 -12.33 -9.08
N PRO A 24 3.85 -12.42 -7.78
CA PRO A 24 4.27 -11.42 -6.82
C PRO A 24 5.80 -11.31 -6.85
N LEU A 25 6.30 -10.08 -6.98
CA LEU A 25 7.72 -9.78 -6.84
C LEU A 25 8.16 -10.11 -5.40
N ASN A 26 9.43 -10.43 -5.16
CA ASN A 26 9.92 -10.84 -3.83
C ASN A 26 9.67 -9.81 -2.72
N ASN A 27 9.57 -8.54 -3.10
CA ASN A 27 9.25 -7.40 -2.23
C ASN A 27 7.74 -7.12 -2.16
N SER A 28 6.87 -8.05 -2.56
CA SER A 28 5.42 -7.90 -2.55
C SER A 28 4.71 -8.95 -1.68
N HIS A 29 3.62 -8.54 -1.04
CA HIS A 29 2.72 -9.40 -0.28
C HIS A 29 1.30 -9.19 -0.81
N VAL A 30 0.62 -10.29 -1.12
CA VAL A 30 -0.72 -10.28 -1.72
C VAL A 30 -1.67 -11.06 -0.84
N PHE A 31 -2.81 -10.46 -0.49
CA PHE A 31 -3.84 -11.09 0.32
C PHE A 31 -5.23 -10.55 -0.04
N ASN A 32 -6.27 -11.29 0.34
CA ASN A 32 -7.65 -10.91 0.10
C ASN A 32 -8.27 -10.29 1.36
N PHE A 33 -9.16 -9.33 1.15
CA PHE A 33 -9.99 -8.71 2.17
C PHE A 33 -11.46 -8.76 1.76
N GLN A 34 -12.30 -9.27 2.66
CA GLN A 34 -13.72 -9.45 2.44
C GLN A 34 -14.46 -8.93 3.68
N PRO A 35 -14.98 -7.68 3.66
CA PRO A 35 -15.68 -7.08 4.80
C PRO A 35 -17.10 -7.65 5.03
N GLY A 36 -17.62 -8.47 4.10
CA GLY A 36 -18.93 -9.12 4.12
C GLY A 36 -19.08 -10.01 2.88
N ASP A 37 -20.27 -10.53 2.58
CA ASP A 37 -20.40 -11.64 1.62
C ASP A 37 -20.29 -11.25 0.13
N GLU A 38 -20.46 -9.97 -0.22
CA GLU A 38 -20.65 -9.56 -1.62
C GLU A 38 -19.39 -9.10 -2.34
N LYS A 39 -18.37 -8.62 -1.63
CA LYS A 39 -17.21 -7.95 -2.23
C LYS A 39 -15.90 -8.51 -1.68
N ILE A 40 -15.07 -9.01 -2.58
CA ILE A 40 -13.71 -9.43 -2.30
C ILE A 40 -12.77 -8.39 -2.89
N TYR A 41 -11.83 -7.91 -2.10
CA TYR A 41 -10.77 -7.01 -2.53
C TYR A 41 -9.44 -7.74 -2.52
N LYS A 42 -8.68 -7.63 -3.61
CA LYS A 42 -7.28 -8.04 -3.68
C LYS A 42 -6.42 -6.88 -3.22
N ILE A 43 -5.65 -7.11 -2.17
CA ILE A 43 -4.68 -6.15 -1.64
C ILE A 43 -3.29 -6.60 -2.05
N ILE A 44 -2.54 -5.66 -2.63
CA ILE A 44 -1.14 -5.85 -3.01
C ILE A 44 -0.35 -4.80 -2.24
N ALA A 45 0.60 -5.25 -1.44
CA ALA A 45 1.51 -4.40 -0.71
C ALA A 45 2.93 -4.62 -1.20
N GLU A 46 3.60 -3.55 -1.62
CA GLU A 46 4.95 -3.60 -2.17
C GLU A 46 5.88 -2.78 -1.28
N MET A 47 7.00 -3.37 -0.83
CA MET A 47 8.04 -2.62 -0.14
C MET A 47 8.74 -1.69 -1.13
N VAL A 48 8.78 -0.41 -0.78
CA VAL A 48 9.48 0.62 -1.55
C VAL A 48 10.95 0.62 -1.13
N PRO A 49 11.90 0.39 -2.06
CA PRO A 49 13.32 0.51 -1.77
C PRO A 49 13.73 1.90 -1.34
N HIS A 50 14.62 1.98 -0.36
CA HIS A 50 15.15 3.25 0.13
C HIS A 50 15.93 3.99 -0.96
N SER A 51 16.69 3.25 -1.77
CA SER A 51 17.35 3.71 -2.99
C SER A 51 16.39 4.43 -3.94
N LEU A 52 15.17 3.91 -4.14
CA LEU A 52 14.19 4.56 -5.00
C LEU A 52 13.74 5.92 -4.43
N ILE A 53 13.56 6.01 -3.11
CA ILE A 53 13.23 7.26 -2.42
C ILE A 53 14.38 8.25 -2.53
N VAL A 54 15.61 7.81 -2.27
CA VAL A 54 16.82 8.65 -2.37
C VAL A 54 17.01 9.17 -3.79
N GLN A 55 16.84 8.31 -4.81
CA GLN A 55 16.89 8.73 -6.21
C GLN A 55 15.81 9.76 -6.54
N PHE A 56 14.57 9.53 -6.09
CA PHE A 56 13.47 10.47 -6.30
C PHE A 56 13.76 11.84 -5.67
N LEU A 57 14.23 11.86 -4.42
CA LEU A 57 14.54 13.09 -3.69
C LEU A 57 15.71 13.85 -4.34
N ASN A 58 16.79 13.16 -4.68
CA ASN A 58 17.95 13.80 -5.32
C ASN A 58 17.60 14.40 -6.67
N ARG A 59 16.77 13.70 -7.47
CA ARG A 59 16.28 14.23 -8.73
C ARG A 59 15.38 15.44 -8.53
N THR A 60 14.43 15.38 -7.59
CA THR A 60 13.43 16.44 -7.38
C THR A 60 14.01 17.69 -6.72
N MET A 61 14.92 17.51 -5.76
CA MET A 61 15.48 18.60 -4.95
C MET A 61 16.77 19.19 -5.55
N HIS A 62 17.59 18.35 -6.16
CA HIS A 62 18.94 18.73 -6.59
C HIS A 62 19.14 18.65 -8.12
N GLY A 63 18.17 18.11 -8.86
CA GLY A 63 18.31 17.88 -10.31
C GLY A 63 19.36 16.83 -10.65
N ILE A 64 19.81 16.03 -9.68
CA ILE A 64 20.88 15.04 -9.86
C ILE A 64 20.26 13.69 -10.21
N GLU A 65 20.68 13.11 -11.33
CA GLU A 65 20.29 11.77 -11.75
C GLU A 65 21.49 10.82 -11.61
N PHE A 66 21.36 9.81 -10.75
CA PHE A 66 22.43 8.82 -10.54
C PHE A 66 22.35 7.72 -11.61
N SER A 67 23.48 7.40 -12.25
CA SER A 67 23.56 6.34 -13.25
C SER A 67 23.46 4.95 -12.60
N LYS A 68 22.28 4.32 -12.71
CA LYS A 68 21.91 2.87 -12.76
C LYS A 68 22.59 1.80 -11.88
N GLN A 69 23.58 2.09 -11.06
CA GLN A 69 24.26 1.08 -10.22
C GLN A 69 24.24 1.50 -8.76
N GLN A 70 23.03 1.67 -8.22
CA GLN A 70 22.87 1.57 -6.76
C GLN A 70 22.79 0.09 -6.39
N PRO A 71 23.34 -0.33 -5.24
CA PRO A 71 23.24 -1.69 -4.76
C PRO A 71 21.78 -2.14 -4.80
N GLN A 72 21.53 -3.30 -5.38
CA GLN A 72 20.18 -3.86 -5.48
C GLN A 72 19.73 -4.21 -4.05
N GLU A 73 18.82 -3.41 -3.49
CA GLU A 73 18.22 -3.70 -2.18
C GLU A 73 17.38 -4.97 -2.30
N TYR A 74 17.83 -6.04 -1.62
CA TYR A 74 17.06 -7.27 -1.53
C TYR A 74 16.03 -7.13 -0.41
N LEU A 75 14.83 -6.69 -0.78
CA LEU A 75 13.71 -6.55 0.15
C LEU A 75 12.87 -7.82 0.15
N SER A 76 12.54 -8.30 1.34
CA SER A 76 11.61 -9.39 1.52
C SER A 76 10.83 -9.19 2.81
N PHE A 77 9.57 -9.60 2.79
CA PHE A 77 8.71 -9.55 3.96
C PHE A 77 9.04 -10.66 4.95
N SER A 78 9.26 -10.29 6.22
CA SER A 78 9.18 -11.24 7.33
C SER A 78 7.74 -11.70 7.55
N HIS A 79 7.56 -12.85 8.20
CA HIS A 79 6.23 -13.36 8.54
C HIS A 79 5.44 -12.37 9.42
N GLU A 80 6.10 -11.79 10.41
CA GLU A 80 5.51 -10.79 11.30
C GLU A 80 5.08 -9.52 10.55
N GLN A 81 5.90 -9.04 9.61
CA GLN A 81 5.53 -7.91 8.76
C GLN A 81 4.26 -8.19 7.96
N LYS A 82 4.12 -9.41 7.38
CA LYS A 82 2.91 -9.81 6.66
C LYS A 82 1.67 -9.80 7.56
N LEU A 83 1.75 -10.45 8.72
CA LEU A 83 0.63 -10.51 9.67
C LEU A 83 0.19 -9.13 10.15
N ASN A 84 1.16 -8.29 10.50
CA ASN A 84 0.89 -6.95 10.96
C ASN A 84 0.26 -6.10 9.84
N LEU A 85 0.79 -6.19 8.62
CA LEU A 85 0.27 -5.48 7.46
C LEU A 85 -1.17 -5.89 7.16
N GLU A 86 -1.46 -7.19 7.15
CA GLU A 86 -2.81 -7.69 6.96
C GLU A 86 -3.77 -7.18 8.02
N THR A 87 -3.40 -7.28 9.30
CA THR A 87 -4.26 -6.88 10.42
C THR A 87 -4.61 -5.40 10.35
N HIS A 88 -3.61 -4.54 10.16
CA HIS A 88 -3.82 -3.09 10.13
C HIS A 88 -4.55 -2.64 8.87
N LEU A 89 -4.22 -3.20 7.69
CA LEU A 89 -4.89 -2.84 6.45
C LEU A 89 -6.35 -3.34 6.42
N LYS A 90 -6.63 -4.56 6.90
CA LYS A 90 -8.01 -5.07 7.01
C LYS A 90 -8.85 -4.17 7.91
N LYS A 91 -8.32 -3.78 9.08
CA LYS A 91 -8.99 -2.83 9.98
C LYS A 91 -9.23 -1.47 9.31
N PHE A 92 -8.19 -0.87 8.75
CA PHE A 92 -8.28 0.42 8.07
C PHE A 92 -9.31 0.41 6.93
N LEU A 93 -9.29 -0.63 6.09
CA LEU A 93 -10.22 -0.77 4.98
C LEU A 93 -11.65 -0.99 5.47
N PHE A 94 -11.85 -1.77 6.53
CA PHE A 94 -13.16 -1.93 7.16
C PHE A 94 -13.72 -0.60 7.66
N ASP A 95 -12.92 0.15 8.42
CA ASP A 95 -13.30 1.46 8.96
C ASP A 95 -13.57 2.49 7.83
N TYR A 96 -12.77 2.46 6.76
CA TYR A 96 -12.97 3.31 5.59
C TYR A 96 -14.25 2.98 4.81
N LEU A 97 -14.55 1.70 4.59
CA LEU A 97 -15.74 1.29 3.85
C LEU A 97 -17.03 1.54 4.63
N THR A 98 -17.02 1.29 5.94
CA THR A 98 -18.16 1.55 6.82
C THR A 98 -18.40 3.06 6.99
N SER A 99 -17.35 3.87 7.16
CA SER A 99 -17.50 5.33 7.20
C SER A 99 -18.00 5.92 5.87
N LYS A 100 -17.59 5.36 4.72
CA LYS A 100 -18.12 5.77 3.41
C LYS A 100 -19.61 5.45 3.26
N GLN A 101 -20.09 4.32 3.80
CA GLN A 101 -21.52 4.00 3.84
C GLN A 101 -22.30 5.02 4.68
N ASN A 102 -21.76 5.43 5.82
CA ASN A 102 -22.40 6.44 6.68
C ASN A 102 -22.49 7.83 6.04
N ASN A 103 -21.47 8.22 5.24
CA ASN A 103 -21.47 9.48 4.48
C ASN A 103 -22.40 9.49 3.26
N LEU A 104 -22.92 8.34 2.82
CA LEU A 104 -23.96 8.28 1.78
C LEU A 104 -25.36 8.54 2.35
N ILE A 105 -25.53 8.44 3.67
CA ILE A 105 -26.79 8.72 4.38
C ILE A 105 -26.88 10.20 4.78
N GLY A 106 -25.75 10.92 4.84
CA GLY A 106 -25.70 12.38 5.00
C GLY A 106 -24.80 12.98 3.94
N GLY A 107 -25.39 13.58 2.90
CA GLY A 107 -24.74 14.01 1.65
C GLY A 107 -23.57 14.99 1.78
N VAL A 108 -22.42 14.52 2.25
CA VAL A 108 -21.14 15.23 2.21
C VAL A 108 -20.08 14.27 1.70
N GLN A 109 -19.57 14.53 0.50
CA GLN A 109 -18.42 13.80 -0.05
C GLN A 109 -17.18 14.06 0.83
N PRO A 110 -16.51 13.02 1.36
CA PRO A 110 -15.26 13.23 2.06
C PRO A 110 -14.15 13.57 1.05
N GLN A 111 -13.66 14.81 1.10
CA GLN A 111 -12.37 15.16 0.51
C GLN A 111 -11.27 14.51 1.36
N ILE A 112 -10.65 13.45 0.83
CA ILE A 112 -9.46 12.87 1.45
C ILE A 112 -8.30 13.82 1.17
N LYS A 113 -8.14 14.82 2.05
CA LYS A 113 -6.91 15.60 2.15
C LYS A 113 -5.88 14.73 2.87
N TYR A 114 -4.92 14.19 2.13
CA TYR A 114 -3.70 13.64 2.70
C TYR A 114 -3.04 14.74 3.55
N LEU A 115 -3.10 14.60 4.87
CA LEU A 115 -2.41 15.49 5.79
C LEU A 115 -0.94 15.03 5.85
N ASN A 116 -0.12 15.61 4.97
CA ASN A 116 1.28 15.82 5.29
C ASN A 116 1.33 16.61 6.60
N LYS A 117 1.84 16.00 7.67
CA LYS A 117 2.36 16.76 8.79
C LYS A 117 3.75 16.22 9.10
N LEU A 118 4.68 17.15 8.85
CA LEU A 118 6.13 17.15 9.02
C LEU A 118 6.62 16.39 10.25
#